data_AF-A0A2V9T9E6-F1
#
_entry.id   AF-A0A2V9T9E6-F1
#
_cell.length_a   1.000
_cell.length_b   1.000
_cell.length_c   1.000
_cell.angle_alpha   90.00
_cell.angle_beta   90.00
_cell.angle_gamma   90.00
#
_symmetry.space_group_name_H-M   'P 1'
#
loop_
_entity.id
_entity.type
_entity.pdbx_description
1 polymer ?
#
loop_
_entity_poly.entity_id
_entity_poly.type
_entity_poly.pdbx_seq_one_letter_code
_entity_poly.pdbx_strand_id
1 'polypeptide(L)'
;MAEELQSNQRHENAGFEREDMGARNVYAFLIALALIGVLVHFVVKGMYGFMDSYDKAHQPPASPLATATETAKPPQASIPEKFPLPRLETNERLEIKDFRTQEEQSLNSYGWVDQPNGVVRIPIERAMQLLAERGLPTRPQVGTVPPSPVNVAKEAAERSDTSRKQRTKE
;
A
#
# COMPACT_ATOMS: atom_id res chain seq x y z
N MET A 1 50.87 -77.87 18.21
CA MET A 1 49.93 -78.46 19.19
C MET A 1 50.61 -78.31 20.55
N ALA A 2 50.26 -77.38 21.43
CA ALA A 2 49.04 -76.60 21.66
C ALA A 2 49.52 -75.20 22.20
N GLU A 3 49.01 -74.03 21.78
CA GLU A 3 47.68 -73.45 22.09
C GLU A 3 47.23 -73.78 23.53
N GLU A 4 46.84 -72.86 24.40
CA GLU A 4 46.64 -71.42 24.36
C GLU A 4 46.28 -71.03 25.82
N LEU A 5 46.23 -69.72 26.10
CA LEU A 5 45.43 -69.05 27.14
C LEU A 5 46.01 -68.78 28.54
N GLN A 6 45.85 -67.49 28.88
CA GLN A 6 45.73 -66.87 30.20
C GLN A 6 47.07 -66.64 30.93
N SER A 7 47.42 -65.44 31.38
CA SER A 7 46.53 -64.42 31.94
C SER A 7 47.15 -63.03 31.81
N ASN A 8 46.47 -62.19 31.05
CA ASN A 8 46.53 -60.73 31.14
C ASN A 8 46.16 -60.31 32.58
N GLN A 9 47.16 -60.17 33.46
CA GLN A 9 46.96 -59.67 34.82
C GLN A 9 47.52 -58.25 34.97
N ARG A 10 46.55 -57.31 35.00
CA ARG A 10 46.37 -56.30 36.05
C ARG A 10 47.42 -55.19 36.16
N HIS A 11 47.10 -54.08 35.50
CA HIS A 11 47.07 -52.77 36.14
C HIS A 11 45.59 -52.34 36.14
N GLU A 12 44.74 -52.65 37.14
CA GLU A 12 44.72 -52.08 38.50
C GLU A 12 45.05 -50.58 38.45
N ASN A 13 44.13 -49.79 37.88
CA ASN A 13 43.81 -48.41 38.26
C ASN A 13 42.71 -47.85 37.32
N ALA A 14 41.54 -48.48 37.32
CA ALA A 14 40.30 -47.78 36.97
C ALA A 14 39.57 -47.56 38.29
N GLY A 15 40.01 -46.54 39.03
CA GLY A 15 39.27 -46.07 40.20
C GLY A 15 37.95 -45.50 39.71
N PHE A 16 36.88 -46.29 39.78
CA PHE A 16 35.53 -45.77 39.60
C PHE A 16 35.16 -45.02 40.89
N GLU A 17 34.77 -43.75 40.72
CA GLU A 17 34.28 -42.88 41.78
C GLU A 17 33.11 -43.54 42.54
N ARG A 18 33.29 -43.73 43.86
CA ARG A 18 32.40 -44.54 44.72
C ARG A 18 31.35 -43.72 45.48
N GLU A 19 31.00 -42.54 45.00
CA GLU A 19 29.94 -41.76 45.61
C GLU A 19 29.09 -41.12 44.52
N ASP A 20 28.08 -41.87 44.06
CA ASP A 20 26.99 -41.29 43.30
C ASP A 20 26.37 -40.16 44.13
N MET A 21 26.13 -39.00 43.51
CA MET A 21 25.52 -37.87 44.19
C MET A 21 24.18 -38.31 44.82
N GLY A 22 24.14 -38.36 46.15
CA GLY A 22 22.97 -38.81 46.88
C GLY A 22 21.72 -38.03 46.47
N ALA A 23 20.61 -38.74 46.21
CA ALA A 23 19.36 -38.16 45.69
C ALA A 23 18.87 -36.93 46.47
N ARG A 24 19.15 -36.87 47.78
CA ARG A 24 18.84 -35.71 48.63
C ARG A 24 19.48 -34.41 48.14
N ASN A 25 20.73 -34.44 47.70
CA ASN A 25 21.43 -33.26 47.20
C ASN A 25 20.87 -32.83 45.85
N VAL A 26 20.44 -33.79 45.03
CA VAL A 26 19.74 -33.53 43.76
C VAL A 26 18.40 -32.82 44.02
N TYR A 27 17.59 -33.31 44.95
CA TYR A 27 16.32 -32.64 45.29
C TYR A 27 16.54 -31.27 45.93
N ALA A 28 17.51 -31.11 46.81
CA ALA A 28 17.85 -29.81 47.40
C ALA A 28 18.28 -28.80 46.31
N PHE A 29 19.07 -29.26 45.34
CA PHE A 29 19.47 -28.46 44.18
C PHE A 29 18.26 -28.06 43.32
N LEU A 30 17.36 -28.99 43.00
CA LEU A 30 16.15 -28.69 42.21
C LEU A 30 15.22 -27.71 42.91
N ILE A 31 15.05 -27.85 44.23
CA ILE A 31 14.24 -26.90 45.03
C ILE A 31 14.91 -25.52 45.04
N ALA A 32 16.22 -25.46 45.28
CA ALA A 32 16.96 -24.20 45.25
C ALA A 32 16.86 -23.52 43.87
N LEU A 33 17.01 -24.28 42.78
CA LEU A 33 16.84 -23.81 41.41
C LEU A 33 15.43 -23.25 41.17
N ALA A 34 14.40 -23.97 41.61
CA ALA A 34 13.01 -23.52 41.49
C ALA A 34 12.76 -22.23 42.28
N LEU A 35 13.26 -22.14 43.52
CA LEU A 35 13.13 -20.94 44.36
C LEU A 35 13.85 -19.74 43.73
N ILE A 36 15.05 -19.93 43.18
CA ILE A 36 15.77 -18.89 42.45
C ILE A 36 14.99 -18.46 41.20
N GLY A 37 14.44 -19.41 40.44
CA GLY A 37 13.60 -19.10 39.27
C GLY A 37 12.35 -18.29 39.64
N VAL A 38 11.69 -18.65 40.73
CA VAL A 38 10.54 -17.91 41.27
C VAL A 38 10.97 -16.51 41.73
N LEU A 39 12.09 -16.37 42.42
CA LEU A 39 12.63 -15.08 42.84
C LEU A 39 12.91 -14.18 41.63
N VAL A 40 13.60 -14.70 40.61
CA VAL A 40 13.88 -13.97 39.37
C VAL A 40 12.57 -13.56 38.68
N HIS A 41 11.57 -14.43 38.62
CA HIS A 41 10.26 -14.12 38.05
C HIS A 41 9.61 -12.91 38.75
N PHE A 42 9.61 -12.88 40.10
CA PHE A 42 9.06 -11.75 40.85
C PHE A 42 9.87 -10.46 40.68
N VAL A 43 11.21 -10.56 40.65
CA VAL A 43 12.10 -9.40 40.40
C VAL A 43 11.83 -8.80 39.02
N VAL A 44 11.76 -9.62 37.98
CA VAL A 44 11.47 -9.20 36.61
C VAL A 44 10.07 -8.56 36.54
N LYS A 45 9.04 -9.18 37.13
CA LYS A 45 7.69 -8.63 37.17
C LYS A 45 7.63 -7.27 37.89
N GLY A 46 8.36 -7.13 39.00
CA GLY A 46 8.48 -5.87 39.73
C GLY A 46 9.20 -4.78 38.92
N MET A 47 10.32 -5.13 38.28
CA MET A 47 11.08 -4.22 37.43
C MET A 47 10.26 -3.74 36.23
N TYR A 48 9.59 -4.66 35.52
CA TYR A 48 8.69 -4.29 34.42
C TYR A 48 7.55 -3.40 34.89
N GLY A 49 6.93 -3.68 36.05
CA GLY A 49 5.86 -2.84 36.60
C GLY A 49 6.34 -1.44 36.98
N PHE A 50 7.54 -1.34 37.57
CA PHE A 50 8.17 -0.06 37.92
C PHE A 50 8.53 0.74 36.67
N MET A 51 9.17 0.11 35.68
CA MET A 51 9.60 0.76 34.44
C MET A 51 8.42 1.18 33.58
N ASP A 52 7.37 0.34 33.45
CA ASP A 52 6.13 0.71 32.75
C ASP A 52 5.43 1.91 33.42
N SER A 53 5.42 1.96 34.76
CA SER A 53 4.88 3.12 35.49
C SER A 53 5.72 4.37 35.27
N TYR A 54 7.05 4.24 35.23
CA TYR A 54 7.97 5.33 34.97
C TYR A 54 7.84 5.86 33.53
N ASP A 55 7.78 4.96 32.54
CA ASP A 55 7.64 5.28 31.13
C ASP A 55 6.28 5.95 30.85
N LYS A 56 5.18 5.45 31.42
CA LYS A 56 3.86 6.09 31.29
C LYS A 56 3.84 7.53 31.80
N ALA A 57 4.63 7.84 32.84
CA ALA A 57 4.72 9.18 33.38
C ALA A 57 5.59 10.13 32.53
N HIS A 58 6.48 9.61 31.69
CA HIS A 58 7.48 10.40 30.96
C HIS A 58 7.48 10.20 29.43
N GLN A 59 6.53 9.46 28.87
CA GLN A 59 6.44 9.25 27.42
C GLN A 59 6.09 10.57 26.70
N PRO A 60 6.98 11.11 25.83
CA PRO A 60 6.59 12.14 24.88
C PRO A 60 5.56 11.53 23.89
N PRO A 61 4.60 12.32 23.39
CA PRO A 61 3.57 11.81 22.49
C PRO A 61 4.19 11.10 21.29
N ALA A 62 3.87 9.82 21.12
CA ALA A 62 4.39 9.00 20.04
C ALA A 62 4.06 9.65 18.68
N SER A 63 5.10 9.87 17.88
CA SER A 63 4.98 10.49 16.57
C SER A 63 4.15 9.59 15.64
N PRO A 64 3.20 10.13 14.86
CA PRO A 64 2.21 9.34 14.10
C PRO A 64 2.78 8.50 12.94
N LEU A 65 4.10 8.47 12.76
CA LEU A 65 4.79 7.70 11.72
C LEU A 65 5.61 6.51 12.27
N ALA A 66 5.58 6.25 13.57
CA ALA A 66 6.23 5.08 14.15
C ALA A 66 5.42 3.81 13.85
N THR A 67 5.77 3.18 12.73
CA THR A 67 5.45 1.85 12.24
C THR A 67 4.81 0.91 13.27
N ALA A 68 3.61 0.45 12.93
CA ALA A 68 2.88 -0.59 13.63
C ALA A 68 3.64 -1.92 13.60
N THR A 69 4.39 -2.22 14.66
CA THR A 69 4.89 -3.58 14.91
C THR A 69 3.77 -4.40 15.55
N GLU A 70 2.97 -5.06 14.71
CA GLU A 70 2.18 -6.32 14.81
C GLU A 70 1.68 -6.91 16.17
N THR A 71 1.77 -6.26 17.32
CA THR A 71 1.23 -6.78 18.60
C THR A 71 0.31 -5.82 19.35
N ALA A 72 0.08 -4.62 18.83
CA ALA A 72 -0.98 -3.78 19.34
C ALA A 72 -2.32 -4.34 18.84
N LYS A 73 -3.07 -5.00 19.72
CA LYS A 73 -4.55 -5.04 19.65
C LYS A 73 -4.98 -3.69 19.09
N PRO A 74 -5.66 -3.62 17.93
CA PRO A 74 -5.94 -2.34 17.32
C PRO A 74 -6.65 -1.51 18.40
N PRO A 75 -6.08 -0.36 18.82
CA PRO A 75 -6.93 0.61 19.46
C PRO A 75 -8.07 0.77 18.47
N GLN A 76 -9.30 0.72 18.96
CA GLN A 76 -10.47 1.11 18.19
C GLN A 76 -10.14 2.52 17.70
N ALA A 77 -9.50 2.62 16.54
CA ALA A 77 -9.10 3.86 15.96
C ALA A 77 -10.46 4.42 15.62
N SER A 78 -10.88 5.39 16.42
CA SER A 78 -11.84 6.38 16.00
C SER A 78 -11.25 6.96 14.72
N ILE A 79 -11.49 6.28 13.60
CA ILE A 79 -11.27 6.82 12.27
C ILE A 79 -12.03 8.14 12.34
N PRO A 80 -11.35 9.29 12.26
CA PRO A 80 -12.05 10.55 12.30
C PRO A 80 -13.16 10.46 11.25
N GLU A 81 -14.41 10.60 11.69
CA GLU A 81 -15.64 10.43 10.88
C GLU A 81 -15.55 11.24 9.57
N LYS A 82 -14.72 12.29 9.60
CA LYS A 82 -14.31 13.09 8.46
C LYS A 82 -12.82 13.03 8.21
N PHE A 83 -12.34 11.94 7.59
CA PHE A 83 -11.14 12.05 6.75
C PHE A 83 -11.46 13.02 5.58
N PRO A 84 -10.69 14.09 5.37
CA PRO A 84 -10.92 15.02 4.27
C PRO A 84 -10.74 14.33 2.91
N LEU A 85 -11.42 14.80 1.87
CA LEU A 85 -11.28 14.25 0.52
C LEU A 85 -9.88 14.57 -0.05
N PRO A 86 -9.28 13.69 -0.89
CA PRO A 86 -9.83 12.41 -1.38
C PRO A 86 -9.58 11.25 -0.41
N ARG A 87 -10.62 10.43 -0.21
CA ARG A 87 -10.56 9.19 0.59
C ARG A 87 -10.09 8.03 -0.28
N LEU A 88 -9.56 6.98 0.35
CA LEU A 88 -9.33 5.72 -0.34
C LEU A 88 -10.67 5.19 -0.86
N GLU A 89 -10.71 4.95 -2.16
CA GLU A 89 -11.84 4.36 -2.87
C GLU A 89 -11.91 2.86 -2.48
N THR A 90 -13.07 2.40 -2.01
CA THR A 90 -13.21 1.09 -1.36
C THR A 90 -13.90 0.05 -2.25
N ASN A 91 -14.42 0.47 -3.40
CA ASN A 91 -15.29 -0.33 -4.24
C ASN A 91 -15.01 -0.16 -5.75
N GLU A 92 -13.73 -0.06 -6.11
CA GLU A 92 -13.25 0.18 -7.48
C GLU A 92 -13.86 -0.77 -8.50
N ARG A 93 -13.99 -2.04 -8.09
CA ARG A 93 -14.43 -3.12 -8.96
C ARG A 93 -15.89 -2.99 -9.39
N LEU A 94 -16.78 -2.55 -8.49
CA LEU A 94 -18.19 -2.36 -8.83
C LEU A 94 -18.36 -1.09 -9.65
N GLU A 95 -17.66 0.00 -9.31
CA GLU A 95 -17.73 1.25 -10.04
C GLU A 95 -17.26 1.09 -11.51
N ILE A 96 -16.13 0.41 -11.74
CA ILE A 96 -15.64 0.14 -13.09
C ILE A 96 -16.63 -0.76 -13.88
N LYS A 97 -17.27 -1.73 -13.24
CA LYS A 97 -18.24 -2.61 -13.90
C LYS A 97 -19.47 -1.84 -14.37
N ASP A 98 -20.01 -1.00 -13.51
CA ASP A 98 -21.21 -0.21 -13.82
C ASP A 98 -20.90 0.82 -14.90
N PHE A 99 -19.73 1.47 -14.83
CA PHE A 99 -19.24 2.36 -15.88
C PHE A 99 -19.15 1.65 -17.23
N ARG A 100 -18.49 0.48 -17.28
CA ARG A 100 -18.37 -0.31 -18.52
C ARG A 100 -19.72 -0.72 -19.08
N THR A 101 -20.67 -1.10 -18.21
CA THR A 101 -22.00 -1.52 -18.64
C THR A 101 -22.79 -0.36 -19.27
N GLN A 102 -22.68 0.85 -18.70
CA GLN A 102 -23.31 2.04 -19.25
C GLN A 102 -22.70 2.45 -20.60
N GLU A 103 -21.38 2.39 -20.72
CA GLU A 103 -20.67 2.66 -21.98
C GLU A 103 -21.09 1.66 -23.07
N GLU A 104 -21.11 0.36 -22.75
CA GLU A 104 -21.56 -0.70 -23.66
C GLU A 104 -23.01 -0.46 -24.12
N GLN A 105 -23.89 -0.08 -23.21
CA GLN A 105 -25.28 0.25 -23.54
C GLN A 105 -25.37 1.48 -24.45
N SER A 106 -24.58 2.53 -24.18
CA SER A 106 -24.53 3.73 -25.03
C SER A 106 -24.06 3.41 -26.44
N LEU A 107 -23.00 2.61 -26.59
CA LEU A 107 -22.44 2.22 -27.89
C LEU A 107 -23.37 1.35 -28.71
N ASN A 108 -24.17 0.50 -28.08
CA ASN A 108 -25.02 -0.48 -28.76
C ASN A 108 -26.50 -0.04 -28.89
N SER A 109 -26.85 1.20 -28.50
CA SER A 109 -28.23 1.68 -28.53
C SER A 109 -28.39 3.04 -29.21
N TYR A 110 -29.59 3.26 -29.75
CA TYR A 110 -30.02 4.57 -30.20
C TYR A 110 -30.24 5.51 -29.02
N GLY A 111 -30.01 6.79 -29.23
CA GLY A 111 -30.26 7.82 -28.24
C GLY A 111 -30.23 9.21 -28.84
N TRP A 112 -30.61 10.20 -28.06
CA TRP A 112 -30.42 11.61 -28.43
C TRP A 112 -29.09 12.10 -27.87
N VAL A 113 -28.30 12.79 -28.71
CA VAL A 113 -27.15 13.57 -28.24
C VAL A 113 -27.59 15.01 -27.98
N ASP A 114 -28.37 15.57 -28.91
CA ASP A 114 -28.97 16.90 -28.81
C ASP A 114 -30.34 16.87 -29.51
N GLN A 115 -31.38 16.66 -28.71
CA GLN A 115 -32.76 16.55 -29.21
C GLN A 115 -33.27 17.86 -29.85
N PRO A 116 -33.04 19.06 -29.27
CA PRO A 116 -33.40 20.32 -29.92
C PRO A 116 -32.82 20.51 -31.32
N ASN A 117 -31.56 20.11 -31.52
CA ASN A 117 -30.88 20.24 -32.81
C ASN A 117 -31.02 18.99 -33.71
N GLY A 118 -31.82 18.00 -33.31
CA GLY A 118 -32.08 16.81 -34.10
C GLY A 118 -30.90 15.83 -34.19
N VAL A 119 -29.91 15.92 -33.29
CA VAL A 119 -28.71 15.09 -33.32
C VAL A 119 -28.95 13.78 -32.56
N VAL A 120 -28.98 12.67 -33.31
CA VAL A 120 -29.17 11.31 -32.77
C VAL A 120 -27.86 10.52 -32.73
N ARG A 121 -27.69 9.73 -31.67
CA ARG A 121 -26.71 8.64 -31.56
C ARG A 121 -27.28 7.40 -32.24
N ILE A 122 -26.46 6.75 -33.04
CA ILE A 122 -26.73 5.45 -33.64
C ILE A 122 -25.81 4.39 -33.02
N PRO A 123 -26.22 3.10 -32.97
CA PRO A 123 -25.35 2.02 -32.54
C PRO A 123 -24.05 2.00 -33.36
N ILE A 124 -22.93 1.70 -32.70
CA ILE A 124 -21.60 1.77 -33.31
C ILE A 124 -21.47 0.85 -34.53
N GLU A 125 -22.09 -0.33 -34.48
CA GLU A 125 -22.16 -1.25 -35.62
C GLU A 125 -22.79 -0.59 -36.86
N ARG A 126 -23.90 0.15 -36.67
CA ARG A 126 -24.55 0.87 -37.76
C ARG A 126 -23.72 2.06 -38.24
N ALA A 127 -23.04 2.75 -37.32
CA ALA A 127 -22.11 3.83 -37.66
C ALA A 127 -20.96 3.31 -38.54
N MET A 128 -20.36 2.18 -38.18
CA MET A 128 -19.29 1.55 -38.96
C MET A 128 -19.77 1.12 -40.35
N GLN A 129 -20.96 0.52 -40.47
CA GLN A 129 -21.55 0.17 -41.77
C GLN A 129 -21.73 1.41 -42.66
N LEU A 130 -22.35 2.46 -42.13
CA LEU A 130 -22.56 3.71 -42.86
C LEU A 130 -21.25 4.39 -43.25
N LEU A 131 -20.22 4.28 -42.41
CA LEU A 131 -18.90 4.82 -42.71
C LEU A 131 -18.17 4.01 -43.78
N ALA A 132 -18.31 2.68 -43.76
CA ALA A 132 -17.78 1.80 -44.79
C ALA A 132 -18.46 2.04 -46.14
N GLU A 133 -19.79 2.20 -46.15
CA GLU A 133 -20.58 2.53 -47.34
C GLU A 133 -20.21 3.89 -47.94
N ARG A 134 -20.03 4.92 -47.09
CA ARG A 134 -19.68 6.28 -47.51
C ARG A 134 -18.19 6.46 -47.86
N GLY A 135 -17.35 5.55 -47.36
CA GLY A 135 -15.90 5.71 -47.35
C GLY A 135 -15.42 6.65 -46.24
N LEU A 136 -14.15 6.51 -45.87
CA LEU A 136 -13.50 7.43 -44.94
C LEU A 136 -13.36 8.82 -45.61
N PRO A 137 -13.53 9.93 -44.87
CA PRO A 137 -13.27 11.24 -45.43
C PRO A 137 -11.81 11.35 -45.85
N THR A 138 -11.54 11.26 -47.15
CA THR A 138 -10.21 11.51 -47.73
C THR A 138 -10.00 13.01 -47.80
N ARG A 139 -9.38 13.59 -46.77
CA ARG A 139 -9.16 15.03 -46.58
C ARG A 139 -9.12 15.88 -47.87
N PRO A 140 -10.09 16.79 -48.08
CA PRO A 140 -9.92 17.99 -48.93
C PRO A 140 -10.43 19.25 -48.15
N GLN A 141 -9.88 20.47 -48.17
CA GLN A 141 -8.89 21.22 -48.94
C GLN A 141 -8.08 22.07 -47.95
N VAL A 142 -6.90 22.55 -48.36
CA VAL A 142 -6.21 23.67 -47.70
C VAL A 142 -7.16 24.87 -47.67
N GLY A 143 -7.55 25.35 -46.47
CA GLY A 143 -8.34 26.58 -46.36
C GLY A 143 -9.24 26.71 -45.13
N THR A 144 -9.69 25.62 -44.51
CA THR A 144 -10.50 25.71 -43.29
C THR A 144 -9.64 25.45 -42.06
N VAL A 145 -8.68 26.34 -41.83
CA VAL A 145 -8.05 26.44 -40.51
C VAL A 145 -9.09 27.12 -39.62
N PRO A 146 -9.65 26.45 -38.59
CA PRO A 146 -10.44 27.16 -37.58
C PRO A 146 -9.56 28.30 -37.05
N PRO A 147 -10.08 29.53 -36.88
CA PRO A 147 -9.25 30.68 -36.57
C PRO A 147 -8.40 30.35 -35.34
N SER A 148 -7.09 30.18 -35.57
CA SER A 148 -6.16 29.97 -34.46
C SER A 148 -6.27 31.21 -33.58
N PRO A 149 -6.45 31.06 -32.25
CA PRO A 149 -6.52 32.22 -31.35
C PRO A 149 -5.27 33.11 -31.48
N VAL A 150 -4.16 32.55 -31.95
CA VAL A 150 -2.92 33.28 -32.27
C VAL A 150 -3.09 34.25 -33.44
N ASN A 151 -3.80 33.86 -34.51
CA ASN A 151 -4.04 34.73 -35.66
C ASN A 151 -5.04 35.83 -35.32
N VAL A 152 -6.06 35.52 -34.51
CA VAL A 152 -7.02 36.51 -34.00
C VAL A 152 -6.34 37.52 -33.08
N ALA A 153 -5.44 37.07 -32.19
CA ALA A 153 -4.67 37.94 -31.31
C ALA A 153 -3.68 38.81 -32.09
N LYS A 154 -3.05 38.27 -33.14
CA LYS A 154 -2.14 39.03 -34.00
C LYS A 154 -2.86 40.12 -34.79
N GLU A 155 -4.04 39.81 -35.33
CA GLU A 155 -4.85 40.79 -36.06
C GLU A 155 -5.42 41.88 -35.13
N ALA A 156 -5.82 41.50 -33.91
CA ALA A 156 -6.22 42.46 -32.87
C ALA A 156 -5.04 43.38 -32.48
N ALA A 157 -3.83 42.82 -32.30
CA ALA A 157 -2.63 43.55 -31.98
C ALA A 157 -2.26 44.56 -33.09
N GLU A 158 -2.31 44.16 -34.35
CA GLU A 158 -2.05 45.04 -35.51
C GLU A 158 -3.08 46.17 -35.62
N ARG A 159 -4.36 45.93 -35.31
CA ARG A 159 -5.39 46.98 -35.29
C ARG A 159 -5.20 47.98 -34.13
N SER A 160 -4.65 47.52 -33.01
CA SER A 160 -4.33 48.37 -31.85
C SER A 160 -2.99 49.10 -31.97
N ASP A 161 -2.13 48.72 -32.90
CA ASP A 161 -0.84 49.39 -33.11
C ASP A 161 -1.02 50.73 -33.84
N THR A 162 -1.21 51.80 -33.07
CA THR A 162 -1.29 53.18 -33.56
C THR A 162 0.09 53.80 -33.83
N SER A 163 1.20 53.10 -33.57
CA SER A 163 2.56 53.63 -33.71
C SER A 163 2.92 53.97 -35.16
N ARG A 164 2.37 53.20 -36.13
CA ARG A 164 2.66 53.40 -37.56
C ARG A 164 2.03 54.66 -38.15
N LYS A 165 0.91 55.15 -37.59
CA LYS A 165 0.23 56.37 -38.07
C LYS A 165 0.91 57.68 -37.62
N GLN A 166 1.79 57.62 -36.62
CA GLN A 166 2.48 58.80 -36.09
C GLN A 166 3.80 59.11 -36.80
N ARG A 167 4.36 58.20 -37.62
CA ARG A 167 5.66 58.39 -38.30
C ARG A 167 5.64 59.15 -39.63
N THR A 168 4.48 59.58 -40.13
CA THR A 168 4.34 60.27 -41.44
C THR A 168 3.89 61.73 -41.32
N LYS A 169 4.22 62.41 -40.21
CA LYS A 169 4.09 63.86 -40.09
C LYS A 169 5.39 64.46 -39.55
N GLU A 170 6.41 64.48 -40.38
CA GLU A 170 7.46 65.51 -40.40
C GLU A 170 7.82 65.80 -41.85
#